data_AF-A0A0A8JM07-F1
#
_entry.id   AF-A0A0A8JM07-F1
#
_cell.length_a   1.000
_cell.length_b   1.000
_cell.length_c   1.000
_cell.angle_alpha   90.00
_cell.angle_beta   90.00
_cell.angle_gamma   90.00
#
_symmetry.space_group_name_H-M   'P 1'
#
loop_
_entity.id
_entity.type
_entity.pdbx_description
1 polymer ?
#
loop_
_entity_poly.entity_id
_entity_poly.type
_entity_poly.pdbx_seq_one_letter_code
_entity_poly.pdbx_strand_id
1 'polypeptide(L)'
;MPEYLWDIDIEQLPLGWSDIYEDAFENYPNGMMIEGVFFHPVDYHAQLLSYFHTYQAKAKAAYGNLQKQFDRDTLNLLVAYDKFLYSILLVWLDDERDSSQFDSSKLDKELKDSIWYNLSAESDLDFMKPFKPLQLIQMNFDAIQ
;
A
#
# COMPACT_ATOMS: atom_id res chain seq x y z
N MET A 1 1.54 8.81 17.26
CA MET A 1 2.02 7.66 16.49
C MET A 1 0.82 7.04 15.80
N PRO A 2 0.95 6.54 14.57
CA PRO A 2 -0.14 5.83 13.90
C PRO A 2 -0.60 4.64 14.75
N GLU A 3 -1.92 4.46 14.90
CA GLU A 3 -2.49 3.29 15.57
C GLU A 3 -2.82 2.21 14.54
N TYR A 4 -3.25 2.63 13.35
CA TYR A 4 -3.61 1.76 12.23
C TYR A 4 -2.86 2.15 10.95
N LEU A 5 -2.83 1.26 9.94
CA LEU A 5 -2.25 1.57 8.63
C LEU A 5 -2.89 2.80 7.98
N TRP A 6 -4.19 3.01 8.18
CA TRP A 6 -4.90 4.19 7.65
C TRP A 6 -4.60 5.48 8.40
N ASP A 7 -3.83 5.47 9.48
CA ASP A 7 -3.38 6.69 10.16
C ASP A 7 -2.02 7.19 9.63
N ILE A 8 -1.37 6.42 8.77
CA ILE A 8 -0.11 6.78 8.14
C ILE A 8 -0.33 7.91 7.14
N ASP A 9 0.59 8.87 7.14
CA ASP A 9 0.79 9.80 6.04
C ASP A 9 1.89 9.24 5.13
N ILE A 10 1.50 8.63 4.01
CA ILE A 10 2.43 7.92 3.11
C ILE A 10 3.45 8.86 2.50
N GLU A 11 3.10 10.14 2.30
CA GLU A 11 4.00 11.14 1.71
C GLU A 11 5.13 11.55 2.68
N GLN A 12 5.02 11.21 3.96
CA GLN A 12 6.10 11.40 4.95
C GLN A 12 7.04 10.20 5.04
N LEU A 13 6.73 9.10 4.34
CA LEU A 13 7.60 7.92 4.27
C LEU A 13 8.59 8.06 3.10
N PRO A 14 9.81 7.51 3.23
CA PRO A 14 10.72 7.46 2.11
C PRO A 14 10.11 6.65 0.96
N LEU A 15 10.33 7.10 -0.28
CA LEU A 15 9.99 6.34 -1.48
C LEU A 15 11.18 5.45 -1.81
N GLY A 16 11.03 4.12 -1.76
CA GLY A 16 12.12 3.16 -1.94
C GLY A 16 12.79 3.27 -3.32
N TRP A 17 12.04 3.73 -4.32
CA TRP A 17 12.49 3.90 -5.70
C TRP A 17 12.52 5.39 -6.10
N SER A 18 12.86 6.30 -5.17
CA SER A 18 12.96 7.74 -5.43
C SER A 18 13.82 8.08 -6.64
N ASP A 19 14.97 7.41 -6.79
CA ASP A 19 15.91 7.67 -7.89
C ASP A 19 15.29 7.34 -9.26
N ILE A 20 14.49 6.27 -9.33
CA ILE A 20 13.75 5.86 -10.55
C ILE A 20 12.65 6.88 -10.85
N TYR A 21 11.93 7.35 -9.83
CA TYR A 21 10.90 8.36 -9.98
C TYR A 21 11.48 9.69 -10.49
N GLU A 22 12.55 10.16 -9.87
CA GLU A 22 13.19 11.45 -10.19
C GLU A 22 13.76 11.43 -11.61
N ASP A 23 14.48 10.37 -12.00
CA ASP A 23 14.98 10.20 -13.37
C ASP A 23 13.83 10.20 -14.39
N ALA A 24 12.74 9.48 -14.09
CA ALA A 24 11.58 9.44 -14.96
C ALA A 24 10.87 10.79 -15.07
N PHE A 25 10.78 11.50 -13.95
CA PHE A 25 10.15 12.81 -13.90
C PHE A 25 10.88 13.83 -14.76
N GLU A 26 12.22 13.79 -14.78
CA GLU A 26 13.05 14.68 -15.58
C GLU A 26 13.09 14.27 -17.06
N ASN A 27 13.27 12.98 -17.35
CA ASN A 27 13.64 12.52 -18.68
C ASN A 27 12.46 11.95 -19.50
N TYR A 28 11.46 11.34 -18.86
CA TYR A 28 10.35 10.67 -19.54
C TYR A 28 9.04 10.72 -18.71
N PRO A 29 8.51 11.93 -18.44
CA PRO A 29 7.38 12.11 -17.52
C PRO A 29 6.05 11.51 -18.00
N ASN A 30 5.94 11.16 -19.29
CA ASN A 30 4.78 10.49 -19.89
C ASN A 30 5.03 8.99 -20.13
N GLY A 31 6.08 8.44 -19.52
CA GLY A 31 6.52 7.07 -19.71
C GLY A 31 7.23 6.81 -21.03
N MET A 32 7.75 5.59 -21.17
CA MET A 32 8.44 5.11 -22.36
C MET A 32 8.29 3.59 -22.52
N MET A 33 8.59 3.08 -23.70
CA MET A 33 8.66 1.63 -23.93
C MET A 33 10.09 1.13 -23.72
N ILE A 34 10.29 0.17 -22.83
CA ILE A 34 11.57 -0.52 -22.58
C ILE A 34 11.37 -2.00 -22.84
N GLU A 35 12.07 -2.57 -23.84
CA GLU A 35 12.03 -4.00 -24.14
C GLU A 35 10.61 -4.60 -24.31
N GLY A 36 9.66 -3.80 -24.81
CA GLY A 36 8.26 -4.22 -24.99
C GLY A 36 7.37 -4.07 -23.77
N VAL A 37 7.89 -3.53 -22.66
CA VAL A 37 7.15 -3.16 -21.45
C VAL A 37 6.92 -1.65 -21.42
N PHE A 38 5.72 -1.22 -21.05
CA PHE A 38 5.44 0.19 -20.82
C PHE A 38 5.92 0.58 -19.43
N PHE A 39 6.88 1.49 -19.36
CA PHE A 39 7.53 1.98 -18.16
C PHE A 39 7.06 3.41 -17.87
N HIS A 40 6.34 3.60 -16.77
CA HIS A 40 5.80 4.92 -16.41
C HIS A 40 5.81 5.17 -14.87
N PRO A 41 6.98 5.33 -14.24
CA PRO A 41 7.09 5.55 -12.79
C PRO A 41 6.30 6.75 -12.26
N VAL A 42 6.21 7.83 -13.05
CA VAL A 42 5.48 9.06 -12.64
C VAL A 42 3.98 8.80 -12.46
N ASP A 43 3.33 8.12 -13.41
CA ASP A 43 1.93 7.74 -13.30
C ASP A 43 1.74 6.62 -12.28
N TYR A 44 2.68 5.67 -12.21
CA TYR A 44 2.69 4.62 -11.18
C TYR A 44 2.68 5.21 -9.75
N HIS A 45 3.53 6.22 -9.48
CA HIS A 45 3.56 6.98 -8.23
C HIS A 45 2.21 7.66 -7.93
N ALA A 46 1.69 8.42 -8.90
CA ALA A 46 0.43 9.14 -8.74
C ALA A 46 -0.74 8.19 -8.45
N GLN A 47 -0.78 7.04 -9.13
CA GLN A 47 -1.80 6.03 -8.90
C GLN A 47 -1.66 5.36 -7.53
N LEU A 48 -0.44 5.05 -7.07
CA LEU A 48 -0.21 4.52 -5.72
C LEU A 48 -0.74 5.47 -4.63
N LEU A 49 -0.41 6.76 -4.72
CA LEU A 49 -0.92 7.77 -3.78
C LEU A 49 -2.45 7.86 -3.82
N SER A 50 -3.02 7.93 -5.04
CA SER A 50 -4.47 7.97 -5.23
C SER A 50 -5.16 6.76 -4.61
N TYR A 51 -4.61 5.56 -4.82
CA TYR A 51 -5.08 4.34 -4.18
C TYR A 51 -4.93 4.39 -2.66
N PHE A 52 -3.79 4.81 -2.14
CA PHE A 52 -3.56 4.89 -0.71
C PHE A 52 -4.62 5.77 -0.04
N HIS A 53 -4.79 7.02 -0.49
CA HIS A 53 -5.78 7.95 0.07
C HIS A 53 -7.21 7.44 -0.08
N THR A 54 -7.54 6.81 -1.21
CA THR A 54 -8.86 6.21 -1.43
C THR A 54 -9.15 5.12 -0.39
N TYR A 55 -8.21 4.21 -0.16
CA TYR A 55 -8.39 3.10 0.77
C TYR A 55 -8.25 3.55 2.23
N GLN A 56 -7.45 4.57 2.50
CA GLN A 56 -7.34 5.24 3.79
C GLN A 56 -8.69 5.82 4.21
N ALA A 57 -9.35 6.58 3.32
CA ALA A 57 -10.66 7.15 3.57
C ALA A 57 -11.73 6.06 3.77
N LYS A 58 -11.71 5.00 2.95
CA LYS A 58 -12.62 3.85 3.08
C LYS A 58 -12.44 3.11 4.41
N ALA A 59 -11.20 2.88 4.84
CA ALA A 59 -10.89 2.22 6.10
C ALA A 59 -11.37 3.05 7.30
N LYS A 60 -11.09 4.36 7.32
CA LYS A 60 -11.59 5.28 8.36
C LYS A 60 -13.12 5.27 8.45
N ALA A 61 -13.81 5.29 7.31
CA ALA A 61 -15.26 5.22 7.27
C ALA A 61 -15.81 3.88 7.79
N ALA A 62 -15.22 2.76 7.36
CA ALA A 62 -15.63 1.42 7.81
C ALA A 62 -15.41 1.23 9.31
N TYR A 63 -14.26 1.64 9.83
CA TYR A 63 -13.95 1.60 11.26
C TYR A 63 -14.91 2.46 12.08
N GLY A 64 -15.18 3.70 11.66
CA GLY A 64 -16.14 4.57 12.33
C GLY A 64 -17.58 4.04 12.32
N ASN A 65 -17.95 3.22 11.33
CA ASN A 65 -19.23 2.51 11.33
C ASN A 65 -19.25 1.35 12.32
N LEU A 66 -18.18 0.55 12.38
CA LEU A 66 -18.04 -0.55 13.36
C LEU A 66 -18.11 -0.07 14.81
N GLN A 67 -17.55 1.10 15.10
CA GLN A 67 -17.63 1.72 16.42
C GLN A 67 -19.07 2.07 16.84
N LYS A 68 -19.96 2.33 15.88
CA LYS A 68 -21.38 2.64 16.17
C LYS A 68 -22.18 1.36 16.31
N GLN A 69 -21.93 0.39 15.44
CA GLN A 69 -22.62 -0.89 15.42
C GLN A 69 -21.73 -1.94 14.76
N PHE A 70 -21.52 -3.05 15.46
CA PHE A 70 -20.80 -4.17 14.89
C PHE A 70 -21.57 -4.76 13.70
N ASP A 71 -20.87 -4.89 12.59
CA ASP A 71 -21.35 -5.53 11.37
C ASP A 71 -20.22 -6.38 10.75
N ARG A 72 -20.50 -7.66 10.52
CA ARG A 72 -19.49 -8.60 10.06
C ARG A 72 -19.01 -8.27 8.65
N ASP A 73 -19.90 -7.79 7.78
CA ASP A 73 -19.55 -7.45 6.41
C ASP A 73 -18.64 -6.20 6.38
N THR A 74 -18.94 -5.21 7.22
CA THR A 74 -18.09 -4.03 7.42
C THR A 74 -16.73 -4.41 8.01
N LEU A 75 -16.66 -5.36 8.94
CA LEU A 75 -15.38 -5.88 9.45
C LEU A 75 -14.55 -6.54 8.34
N ASN A 76 -15.17 -7.39 7.53
CA ASN A 76 -14.49 -8.05 6.41
C ASN A 76 -13.97 -7.02 5.39
N LEU A 77 -14.75 -5.96 5.11
CA LEU A 77 -14.32 -4.86 4.25
C LEU A 77 -13.14 -4.11 4.85
N LEU A 78 -13.18 -3.80 6.14
CA LEU A 78 -12.06 -3.13 6.83
C LEU A 78 -10.78 -3.96 6.75
N VAL A 79 -10.85 -5.26 6.98
CA VAL A 79 -9.70 -6.18 6.81
C VAL A 79 -9.19 -6.19 5.37
N ALA A 80 -10.08 -6.12 4.38
CA ALA A 80 -9.68 -6.03 2.97
C ALA A 80 -9.01 -4.69 2.63
N TYR A 81 -9.43 -3.60 3.27
CA TYR A 81 -8.76 -2.30 3.10
C TYR A 81 -7.40 -2.26 3.78
N ASP A 82 -7.28 -2.81 4.99
CA ASP A 82 -6.02 -2.98 5.71
C ASP A 82 -5.00 -3.77 4.88
N LYS A 83 -5.44 -4.89 4.29
CA LYS A 83 -4.68 -5.67 3.30
C LYS A 83 -4.12 -4.83 2.17
N PHE A 84 -4.99 -4.04 1.57
CA PHE A 84 -4.64 -3.25 0.40
C PHE A 84 -3.66 -2.12 0.74
N LEU A 85 -3.86 -1.44 1.88
CA LEU A 85 -2.94 -0.43 2.39
C LEU A 85 -1.55 -1.03 2.67
N TYR A 86 -1.49 -2.21 3.27
CA TYR A 86 -0.23 -2.91 3.52
C TYR A 86 0.51 -3.26 2.21
N SER A 87 -0.21 -3.74 1.18
CA SER A 87 0.36 -3.97 -0.16
C SER A 87 0.92 -2.71 -0.79
N ILE A 88 0.23 -1.56 -0.63
CA ILE A 88 0.74 -0.28 -1.14
C ILE A 88 2.04 0.11 -0.44
N LEU A 89 2.10 -0.01 0.90
CA LEU A 89 3.32 0.30 1.65
C LEU A 89 4.50 -0.59 1.24
N LEU A 90 4.24 -1.87 1.00
CA LEU A 90 5.25 -2.79 0.49
C LEU A 90 5.84 -2.28 -0.83
N VAL A 91 4.98 -1.95 -1.81
CA VAL A 91 5.42 -1.41 -3.12
C VAL A 91 6.09 -0.04 -2.99
N TRP A 92 5.65 0.78 -2.05
CA TRP A 92 6.19 2.12 -1.81
C TRP A 92 7.60 2.09 -1.24
N LEU A 93 7.86 1.18 -0.31
CA LEU A 93 9.11 1.11 0.46
C LEU A 93 10.15 0.16 -0.15
N ASP A 94 9.76 -0.67 -1.11
CA ASP A 94 10.64 -1.61 -1.80
C ASP A 94 11.65 -0.88 -2.70
N ASP A 95 12.91 -0.86 -2.27
CA ASP A 95 14.04 -0.26 -2.95
C ASP A 95 14.77 -1.23 -3.90
N GLU A 96 14.36 -2.50 -3.95
CA GLU A 96 14.92 -3.50 -4.85
C GLU A 96 14.21 -3.56 -6.21
N ARG A 97 13.22 -2.69 -6.44
CA ARG A 97 12.41 -2.69 -7.66
C ARG A 97 13.21 -2.26 -8.88
N ASP A 98 13.02 -2.98 -10.00
CA ASP A 98 13.61 -2.65 -11.30
C ASP A 98 12.62 -1.95 -12.26
N SER A 99 13.16 -1.42 -13.36
CA SER A 99 12.38 -0.69 -14.36
C SER A 99 11.23 -1.49 -14.99
N SER A 100 11.29 -2.83 -15.00
CA SER A 100 10.22 -3.66 -15.58
C SER A 100 8.94 -3.66 -14.73
N GLN A 101 9.01 -3.17 -13.48
CA GLN A 101 7.95 -3.24 -12.49
C GLN A 101 7.11 -1.96 -12.39
N PHE A 102 7.39 -0.93 -13.20
CA PHE A 102 6.66 0.35 -13.17
C PHE A 102 5.70 0.52 -14.35
N ASP A 103 4.98 -0.56 -14.66
CA ASP A 103 3.88 -0.54 -15.62
C ASP A 103 2.57 -0.19 -14.89
N SER A 104 2.15 1.07 -14.98
CA SER A 104 0.98 1.57 -14.26
C SER A 104 -0.33 0.86 -14.67
N SER A 105 -0.38 0.28 -15.87
CA SER A 105 -1.54 -0.50 -16.31
C SER A 105 -1.72 -1.81 -15.54
N LYS A 106 -0.68 -2.28 -14.84
CA LYS A 106 -0.68 -3.52 -14.06
C LYS A 106 -0.79 -3.30 -12.55
N LEU A 107 -0.70 -2.06 -12.08
CA LEU A 107 -0.63 -1.72 -10.65
C LEU A 107 -1.82 -2.29 -9.85
N ASP A 108 -3.06 -2.10 -10.31
CA ASP A 108 -4.25 -2.63 -9.61
C ASP A 108 -4.19 -4.14 -9.41
N LYS A 109 -3.74 -4.86 -10.45
CA LYS A 109 -3.56 -6.31 -10.39
C LYS A 109 -2.44 -6.68 -9.42
N GLU A 110 -1.30 -5.99 -9.48
CA GLU A 110 -0.16 -6.21 -8.58
C GLU A 110 -0.55 -6.04 -7.11
N LEU A 111 -1.26 -4.95 -6.77
CA LEU A 111 -1.69 -4.68 -5.39
C LEU A 111 -2.70 -5.72 -4.87
N LYS A 112 -3.53 -6.30 -5.74
CA LYS A 112 -4.51 -7.35 -5.40
C LYS A 112 -3.88 -8.74 -5.30
N ASP A 113 -2.94 -9.04 -6.18
CA ASP A 113 -2.25 -10.34 -6.24
C ASP A 113 -1.13 -10.44 -5.20
N SER A 114 -0.73 -9.32 -4.58
CA SER A 114 0.19 -9.23 -3.45
C SER A 114 -0.21 -10.21 -2.32
N ILE A 115 0.45 -11.37 -2.30
CA ILE A 115 0.23 -12.49 -1.36
C ILE A 115 0.71 -12.13 0.06
N TRP A 116 1.26 -10.93 0.25
CA TRP A 116 2.13 -10.57 1.36
C TRP A 116 1.42 -10.27 2.68
N TYR A 117 0.08 -10.14 2.69
CA TYR A 117 -0.66 -9.92 3.94
C TYR A 117 -0.67 -11.14 4.88
N ASN A 118 -0.57 -12.35 4.34
CA ASN A 118 -0.61 -13.59 5.13
C ASN A 118 0.77 -14.20 5.39
N LEU A 119 1.86 -13.53 4.98
CA LEU A 119 3.18 -14.04 5.28
C LEU A 119 3.45 -13.91 6.78
N SER A 120 3.97 -15.00 7.34
CA SER A 120 4.23 -15.14 8.77
C SER A 120 5.13 -14.03 9.31
N ALA A 121 5.28 -13.97 10.63
CA ALA A 121 6.17 -13.07 11.36
C ALA A 121 7.60 -12.94 10.74
N GLU A 122 8.02 -13.92 9.95
CA GLU A 122 9.37 -14.17 9.47
C GLU A 122 9.67 -13.72 8.03
N SER A 123 8.80 -12.94 7.36
CA SER A 123 9.18 -12.36 6.06
C SER A 123 10.34 -11.38 6.23
N ASP A 124 11.49 -11.66 5.59
CA ASP A 124 12.80 -10.98 5.65
C ASP A 124 12.84 -9.50 5.22
N LEU A 125 11.70 -8.82 5.07
CA LEU A 125 11.64 -7.41 4.66
C LEU A 125 11.77 -6.52 5.89
N ASP A 126 13.02 -6.23 6.27
CA ASP A 126 13.38 -5.39 7.42
C ASP A 126 12.65 -4.03 7.40
N PHE A 127 12.45 -3.45 6.22
CA PHE A 127 11.75 -2.18 6.04
C PHE A 127 10.26 -2.23 6.39
N MET A 128 9.61 -3.40 6.38
CA MET A 128 8.20 -3.56 6.74
C MET A 128 7.97 -3.80 8.24
N LYS A 129 9.01 -4.16 9.00
CA LYS A 129 8.91 -4.47 10.43
C LYS A 129 8.20 -3.37 11.25
N PRO A 130 8.44 -2.06 11.02
CA PRO A 130 7.75 -1.01 11.76
C PRO A 130 6.23 -0.94 11.52
N PHE A 131 5.75 -1.45 10.38
CA PHE A 131 4.34 -1.34 9.98
C PHE A 131 3.52 -2.59 10.31
N LYS A 132 4.18 -3.73 10.58
CA LYS A 132 3.52 -4.99 10.94
C LYS A 132 2.58 -4.87 12.16
N PRO A 133 2.95 -4.17 13.25
CA PRO A 133 2.04 -3.99 14.39
C PRO A 133 0.80 -3.16 14.10
N LEU A 134 0.76 -2.41 12.99
CA LEU A 134 -0.37 -1.57 12.59
C LEU A 134 -1.42 -2.34 11.79
N GLN A 135 -1.13 -3.57 11.39
CA GLN A 135 -2.08 -4.43 10.69
C GLN A 135 -3.23 -4.80 11.63
N LEU A 136 -4.45 -4.73 11.11
CA LEU A 136 -5.65 -5.00 11.91
C LEU A 136 -5.68 -6.43 12.46
N ILE A 137 -5.09 -7.40 11.75
CA ILE A 137 -5.04 -8.81 12.19
C ILE A 137 -4.10 -9.04 13.38
N GLN A 138 -3.18 -8.11 13.66
CA GLN A 138 -2.25 -8.19 14.79
C GLN A 138 -2.84 -7.54 16.05
N MET A 139 -3.96 -6.83 15.94
CA MET A 139 -4.60 -6.17 17.06
C MET A 139 -5.47 -7.16 17.83
N ASN A 140 -5.20 -7.31 19.13
CA ASN A 140 -6.07 -8.06 20.02
C ASN A 140 -7.47 -7.42 20.02
N PHE A 141 -8.47 -8.18 19.58
CA PHE A 141 -9.87 -7.74 19.53
C PHE A 141 -10.53 -7.62 20.92
N ASP A 142 -9.76 -7.67 22.01
CA ASP A 142 -10.23 -7.53 23.39
C ASP A 142 -10.86 -6.15 23.67
N ALA A 143 -10.71 -5.18 22.76
CA ALA A 143 -11.27 -3.83 22.87
C ALA A 143 -12.66 -3.65 22.21
N ILE A 144 -13.26 -4.70 21.63
CA ILE A 144 -14.64 -4.66 21.13
C ILE A 144 -15.54 -5.42 22.12
N GLN A 145 -15.78 -4.83 23.29
CA GLN A 145 -16.81 -5.24 24.25
C GLN A 145 -17.71 -4.07 24.64
#